data_AF-A0A1N6ZNP2-F1
#
_entry.id   AF-A0A1N6ZNP2-F1
#
_cell.length_a   1.000
_cell.length_b   1.000
_cell.length_c   1.000
_cell.angle_alpha   90.00
_cell.angle_beta   90.00
_cell.angle_gamma   90.00
#
_symmetry.space_group_name_H-M   'P 1'
#
loop_
_entity.id
_entity.type
_entity.pdbx_description
1 polymer ?
#
loop_
_entity_poly.entity_id
_entity_poly.type
_entity_poly.pdbx_seq_one_letter_code
_entity_poly.pdbx_strand_id
1 'polypeptide(L)' 'MTSTSKASLGASRKRTDGRKQLLVYLEPEVIKDLKKTAVDMETTASALTEQALQAWLKKAKTAKPGQKS' A
#
# COMPACT_ATOMS: atom_id res chain seq x y z
N MET A 1 22.30 1.91 -34.89
CA MET A 1 22.43 2.13 -33.44
C MET A 1 21.29 3.01 -32.97
N THR A 2 20.23 2.45 -32.41
CA THR A 2 19.20 3.24 -31.71
C THR A 2 18.95 2.58 -30.35
N SER A 3 19.49 3.24 -29.34
CA SER A 3 19.49 2.80 -27.95
C SER A 3 18.07 2.84 -27.39
N THR A 4 17.57 1.71 -26.92
CA THR A 4 16.33 1.61 -26.15
C THR A 4 16.56 2.21 -24.77
N SER A 5 16.09 3.43 -24.54
CA SER A 5 16.08 4.04 -23.21
C SER A 5 15.12 3.26 -22.29
N LYS A 6 15.68 2.36 -21.49
CA LYS A 6 15.02 1.65 -20.40
C LYS A 6 14.50 2.67 -19.38
N ALA A 7 13.19 2.90 -19.36
CA ALA A 7 12.54 3.75 -18.38
C ALA A 7 12.93 3.29 -16.97
N SER A 8 13.52 4.19 -16.19
CA SER A 8 13.94 3.91 -14.82
C SER A 8 12.70 3.74 -13.94
N LEU A 9 12.45 2.51 -13.48
CA LEU A 9 11.38 2.14 -12.55
C LEU A 9 11.56 2.73 -11.12
N GLY A 10 12.35 3.80 -10.95
CA GLY A 10 12.83 4.26 -9.64
C GLY A 10 12.47 5.68 -9.26
N ALA A 11 11.97 6.51 -10.17
CA ALA A 11 11.59 7.89 -9.83
C ALA A 11 10.22 7.90 -9.14
N SER A 12 10.20 7.58 -7.84
CA SER A 12 9.04 7.80 -6.98
C SER A 12 8.64 9.27 -7.09
N ARG A 13 7.56 9.58 -7.81
CA ARG A 13 7.02 10.96 -7.86
C ARG A 13 6.71 11.37 -6.43
N LYS A 14 7.38 12.41 -5.96
CA LYS A 14 7.16 12.98 -4.63
C LYS A 14 5.71 13.44 -4.57
N ARG A 15 4.89 12.77 -3.75
CA ARG A 15 3.51 13.20 -3.54
C ARG A 15 3.51 14.50 -2.75
N THR A 16 2.61 15.41 -3.09
CA THR A 16 2.44 16.70 -2.41
C THR A 16 1.70 16.58 -1.07
N ASP A 17 1.05 15.45 -0.83
CA ASP A 17 0.24 15.18 0.37
C ASP A 17 1.01 14.52 1.53
N GLY A 18 2.34 14.47 1.46
CA GLY A 18 3.20 13.91 2.51
C GLY A 18 3.20 12.39 2.63
N ARG A 19 2.33 11.68 1.88
CA ARG A 19 2.29 10.21 1.90
C ARG A 19 3.49 9.62 1.15
N LYS A 20 4.02 8.52 1.68
CA LYS A 20 5.14 7.77 1.07
C LYS A 20 4.62 6.49 0.42
N GLN A 21 5.29 6.07 -0.65
CA GLN A 21 4.99 4.80 -1.31
C GLN A 21 5.50 3.63 -0.45
N LEU A 22 4.72 2.55 -0.41
CA LEU A 22 5.12 1.25 0.12
C LEU A 22 4.99 0.22 -1.00
N LEU A 23 6.08 -0.48 -1.31
CA LEU A 23 6.05 -1.61 -2.24
C LEU A 23 5.88 -2.90 -1.45
N VAL A 24 4.80 -3.62 -1.69
CA VAL A 24 4.52 -4.92 -1.07
C VAL A 24 4.20 -5.96 -2.15
N TYR A 25 4.56 -7.20 -1.86
CA TYR A 25 4.17 -8.36 -2.65
C TYR A 25 2.93 -8.99 -2.00
N LEU A 26 1.91 -9.23 -2.82
CA LEU A 26 0.65 -9.86 -2.42
C LEU A 26 0.29 -10.90 -3.48
N GLU A 27 -0.51 -11.88 -3.09
CA GLU A 27 -1.08 -12.85 -4.03
C GLU A 27 -1.88 -12.12 -5.13
N PRO A 28 -1.82 -12.56 -6.41
CA PRO A 28 -2.52 -11.92 -7.50
C PRO A 28 -4.04 -11.77 -7.27
N GLU A 29 -4.64 -12.78 -6.65
CA GLU A 29 -6.07 -12.78 -6.31
C GLU A 29 -6.40 -11.70 -5.28
N VAL A 30 -5.57 -11.54 -4.25
CA VAL A 30 -5.72 -10.47 -3.25
C VAL A 30 -5.63 -9.09 -3.90
N ILE A 31 -4.72 -8.89 -4.84
CA ILE A 31 -4.60 -7.62 -5.58
C ILE A 31 -5.87 -7.35 -6.39
N LYS A 32 -6.42 -8.38 -7.04
CA LYS A 32 -7.66 -8.27 -7.83
C LYS A 32 -8.83 -7.90 -6.94
N ASP A 33 -9.01 -8.60 -5.83
CA ASP A 33 -10.13 -8.38 -4.91
C ASP A 33 -10.05 -7.00 -4.24
N LEU A 34 -8.85 -6.57 -3.84
CA LEU A 34 -8.62 -5.22 -3.30
C LEU A 34 -9.04 -4.14 -4.32
N LYS A 35 -8.63 -4.29 -5.58
CA LYS A 35 -8.97 -3.32 -6.63
C LYS A 35 -10.46 -3.32 -6.94
N LYS A 36 -11.07 -4.49 -7.04
CA LYS A 36 -12.51 -4.62 -7.29
C LYS A 36 -13.30 -3.96 -6.16
N THR A 37 -12.98 -4.29 -4.91
CA THR A 37 -13.61 -3.69 -3.73
C THR A 37 -13.43 -2.17 -3.70
N ALA A 38 -12.25 -1.66 -4.08
CA ALA A 38 -12.04 -0.22 -4.18
C ALA A 38 -12.97 0.46 -5.19
N VAL A 39 -13.21 -0.18 -6.35
CA VAL A 39 -14.15 0.32 -7.36
C VAL A 39 -15.58 0.25 -6.83
N ASP A 40 -15.99 -0.89 -6.27
CA ASP A 40 -17.35 -1.12 -5.75
C ASP A 40 -17.72 -0.13 -4.63
N MET A 41 -16.72 0.34 -3.86
CA MET A 41 -16.88 1.30 -2.77
C MET A 41 -16.54 2.75 -3.14
N GLU A 42 -16.36 3.06 -4.43
CA GLU A 42 -15.99 4.40 -4.92
C GLU A 42 -14.78 5.02 -4.20
N THR A 43 -13.77 4.20 -3.92
CA THR A 43 -12.54 4.59 -3.19
C THR A 43 -11.28 4.11 -3.91
N THR A 44 -10.12 4.26 -3.26
CA THR A 44 -8.84 3.81 -3.81
C THR A 44 -8.30 2.61 -3.06
N ALA A 45 -7.59 1.72 -3.78
CA ALA A 45 -6.91 0.59 -3.17
C ALA A 45 -5.94 1.02 -2.05
N SER A 46 -5.28 2.17 -2.21
CA SER A 46 -4.40 2.73 -1.17
C SER A 46 -5.15 3.20 0.07
N ALA A 47 -6.35 3.79 -0.09
CA ALA A 47 -7.19 4.18 1.06
C ALA A 47 -7.70 2.95 1.83
N LEU A 48 -8.18 1.92 1.14
CA LEU A 48 -8.57 0.66 1.79
C LEU A 48 -7.40 -0.02 2.49
N THR A 49 -6.23 -0.05 1.83
CA THR A 49 -5.01 -0.61 2.43
C THR A 49 -4.62 0.14 3.70
N GLU A 50 -4.63 1.47 3.67
CA GLU A 50 -4.33 2.30 4.84
C GLU A 50 -5.31 2.03 5.99
N GLN A 51 -6.62 1.99 5.71
CA GLN A 51 -7.65 1.71 6.72
C GLN A 51 -7.48 0.31 7.34
N ALA A 52 -7.26 -0.72 6.52
CA ALA A 52 -7.05 -2.08 6.99
C ALA A 52 -5.79 -2.20 7.84
N LEU A 53 -4.68 -1.59 7.41
CA LEU A 53 -3.42 -1.58 8.17
C LEU A 53 -3.56 -0.83 9.49
N GLN A 54 -4.21 0.33 9.51
CA GLN A 54 -4.46 1.09 10.75
C GLN A 54 -5.30 0.27 11.74
N ALA A 55 -6.38 -0.36 11.27
CA ALA A 55 -7.23 -1.20 12.10
C ALA A 55 -6.46 -2.40 12.68
N TRP A 56 -5.67 -3.08 11.85
CA TRP A 56 -4.85 -4.21 12.29
C TRP A 56 -3.76 -3.78 13.30
N LEU A 57 -3.02 -2.70 13.01
CA LEU A 57 -1.98 -2.17 13.89
C LEU A 57 -2.52 -1.70 15.23
N LYS A 58 -3.71 -1.07 15.25
CA LYS A 58 -4.39 -0.67 16.49
C LYS A 58 -4.67 -1.89 17.36
N LYS A 59 -5.23 -2.95 16.77
CA LYS A 59 -5.49 -4.22 17.46
C LYS A 59 -4.20 -4.89 17.95
N ALA A 60 -3.16 -4.92 17.12
CA ALA A 60 -1.88 -5.50 17.46
C ALA A 60 -1.19 -4.79 18.64
N LYS A 61 -1.31 -3.46 18.72
CA LYS A 61 -0.81 -2.67 19.85
C LYS A 61 -1.58 -2.94 21.14
N THR A 62 -2.90 -3.08 21.07
CA THR A 62 -3.72 -3.40 22.25
C THR A 62 -3.54 -4.84 22.73
N ALA A 63 -3.19 -5.76 21.82
CA ALA A 63 -2.95 -7.17 22.13
C ALA A 63 -1.55 -7.47 22.68
N LYS A 64 -0.63 -6.49 22.70
CA LYS A 64 0.67 -6.62 23.36
C LYS A 64 0.67 -5.91 24.73
N PRO A 65 0.28 -6.58 25.83
CA PRO A 65 0.68 -6.14 27.15
C PRO A 65 2.19 -6.44 27.32
N GLY A 66 3.03 -5.39 27.29
CA GLY A 66 4.36 -5.44 27.93
C GLY A 66 5.57 -5.85 27.09
N GLN A 67 5.81 -5.23 25.94
CA GLN A 67 7.17 -5.21 25.37
C GLN A 67 7.83 -3.86 25.70
N LYS A 68 8.28 -3.71 26.96
CA LYS A 68 9.34 -2.76 27.32
C LYS A 68 10.67 -3.42 26.91
N SER A 69 11.52 -2.68 26.22
CA SER A 69 12.96 -2.95 26.11
C SER A 69 13.68 -1.72 26.64
#